data_AF-A0A2P5X9N2-F1
#
_entry.id   AF-A0A2P5X9N2-F1
#
_cell.length_a   1.000
_cell.length_b   1.000
_cell.length_c   1.000
_cell.angle_alpha   90.00
_cell.angle_beta   90.00
_cell.angle_gamma   90.00
#
_symmetry.space_group_name_H-M   'P 1'
#
loop_
_entity.id
_entity.type
_entity.pdbx_description
1 polymer ?
#
loop_
_entity_poly.entity_id
_entity_poly.type
_entity_poly.pdbx_seq_one_letter_code
_entity_poly.pdbx_strand_id
1 'polypeptide(L)'
;MALRSVIFLILVSLPASLASANDKLSAYQVLQQYDFPAGILPKGVSGYELNRGTGEFSTFLQETCNFKIESYELSYKSTIHGVISPGRITNLKGVSVKVLFFWLDIV
;
A
#
# COMPACT_ATOMS: atom_id res chain seq x y z
N MET A 1 20.12 -44.11 44.06
CA MET A 1 19.30 -44.23 42.83
C MET A 1 18.72 -42.86 42.51
N ALA A 2 19.26 -42.27 41.45
CA ALA A 2 18.86 -41.07 40.69
C ALA A 2 17.93 -40.04 41.37
N LEU A 3 18.55 -38.93 41.76
CA LEU A 3 17.98 -37.60 41.97
C LEU A 3 17.01 -37.26 40.81
N ARG A 4 15.71 -37.24 41.08
CA ARG A 4 14.71 -36.77 40.12
C ARG A 4 14.86 -35.26 40.00
N SER A 5 15.62 -34.82 39.01
CA SER A 5 15.70 -33.42 38.59
C SER A 5 14.30 -32.90 38.34
N VAL A 6 13.80 -32.07 39.26
CA VAL A 6 12.62 -31.25 39.02
C VAL A 6 13.11 -30.06 38.22
N ILE A 7 13.05 -30.17 36.89
CA ILE A 7 13.27 -29.03 36.00
C ILE A 7 12.08 -28.10 36.20
N PHE A 8 12.27 -27.09 37.06
CA PHE A 8 11.39 -25.93 37.13
C PHE A 8 11.56 -25.17 35.80
N LEU A 9 10.67 -25.41 34.84
CA LEU A 9 10.53 -24.58 33.65
C LEU A 9 10.05 -23.21 34.13
N ILE A 10 11.00 -22.31 34.38
CA ILE A 10 10.72 -20.89 34.62
C ILE A 10 10.15 -20.37 33.30
N LEU A 11 8.82 -20.32 33.20
CA LEU A 11 8.12 -19.58 32.17
C LEU A 11 8.45 -18.10 32.43
N VAL A 12 9.54 -17.62 31.83
CA VAL A 12 9.78 -16.18 31.73
C VAL A 12 8.66 -15.63 30.86
N SER A 13 7.61 -15.13 31.50
CA SER A 13 6.57 -14.34 30.86
C SER A 13 7.23 -13.06 30.38
N LEU A 14 7.69 -13.05 29.13
CA LEU A 14 8.10 -11.83 28.46
C LEU A 14 6.86 -10.94 28.41
N PRO A 15 6.87 -9.73 28.99
CA PRO A 15 5.80 -8.78 28.73
C PRO A 15 5.84 -8.50 27.23
N ALA A 16 4.84 -8.97 26.49
CA ALA A 16 4.59 -8.52 25.14
C ALA A 16 4.20 -7.05 25.27
N SER A 17 5.18 -6.17 25.16
CA SER A 17 4.94 -4.75 24.96
C SER A 17 4.12 -4.63 23.68
N LEU A 18 2.81 -4.51 23.83
CA LEU A 18 1.91 -4.03 22.79
C LEU A 18 2.31 -2.58 22.55
N ALA A 19 3.37 -2.38 21.77
CA ALA A 19 3.67 -1.11 21.18
C ALA A 19 2.47 -0.81 20.26
N SER A 20 1.50 -0.08 20.78
CA SER A 20 0.52 0.64 19.97
C SER A 20 1.30 1.77 19.29
N ALA A 21 2.18 1.39 18.37
CA ALA A 21 2.76 2.29 17.42
C ALA A 21 1.58 2.73 16.58
N ASN A 22 1.06 3.92 16.88
CA ASN A 22 0.11 4.62 16.04
C ASN A 22 0.86 5.15 14.80
N ASP A 23 1.70 4.29 14.20
CA ASP A 23 2.40 4.54 12.97
C ASP A 23 1.33 4.66 11.91
N LYS A 24 1.07 5.91 11.53
CA LYS A 24 0.23 6.21 10.38
C LYS A 24 0.84 5.46 9.21
N LEU A 25 0.12 4.45 8.74
CA LEU A 25 0.53 3.64 7.61
C LEU A 25 0.87 4.53 6.42
N SER A 26 1.86 4.13 5.63
CA SER A 26 2.09 4.73 4.33
C SER A 26 0.99 4.32 3.34
N ALA A 27 0.83 5.06 2.24
CA ALA A 27 -0.09 4.68 1.16
C ALA A 27 0.19 3.26 0.63
N TYR A 28 1.47 2.88 0.55
CA TYR A 28 1.89 1.55 0.11
C TYR A 28 1.43 0.43 1.06
N GLN A 29 1.51 0.65 2.38
CA GLN A 29 1.04 -0.30 3.39
C GLN A 29 -0.49 -0.37 3.46
N VAL A 30 -1.17 0.73 3.14
CA VAL A 30 -2.62 0.73 2.99
C VAL A 30 -3.03 -0.13 1.79
N LEU A 31 -2.38 0.02 0.64
CA LEU A 31 -2.64 -0.83 -0.53
C LEU A 31 -2.49 -2.32 -0.22
N GLN A 32 -1.45 -2.69 0.54
CA GLN A 32 -1.20 -4.08 0.93
C GLN A 32 -2.32 -4.68 1.79
N GLN A 33 -3.03 -3.89 2.59
CA GLN A 33 -4.21 -4.36 3.33
C GLN A 33 -5.41 -4.67 2.44
N TYR A 34 -5.40 -4.23 1.19
CA TYR A 34 -6.41 -4.51 0.18
C TYR A 34 -5.85 -5.43 -0.92
N ASP A 35 -4.88 -6.28 -0.59
CA ASP A 35 -4.26 -7.29 -1.47
C ASP A 35 -3.53 -6.72 -2.70
N PHE A 36 -3.08 -5.47 -2.63
CA PHE A 36 -2.26 -4.87 -3.69
C PHE A 36 -0.77 -4.86 -3.35
N PRO A 37 0.12 -5.11 -4.33
CA PRO A 37 1.54 -4.89 -4.14
C PRO A 37 1.84 -3.40 -3.96
N ALA A 38 2.83 -3.08 -3.12
CA ALA A 38 3.30 -1.71 -2.91
C ALA A 38 3.73 -1.02 -4.23
N GLY A 39 4.25 -1.78 -5.19
CA GLY A 39 4.81 -1.26 -6.45
C GLY A 39 3.80 -0.72 -7.47
N ILE A 40 2.49 -0.80 -7.20
CA ILE A 40 1.47 -0.19 -8.08
C ILE A 40 1.50 1.35 -8.02
N LEU A 41 1.93 1.91 -6.89
CA LEU A 41 2.17 3.34 -6.77
C LEU A 41 3.64 3.67 -7.08
N PRO A 42 3.90 4.80 -7.75
CA PRO A 42 5.26 5.26 -7.93
C PRO A 42 5.89 5.62 -6.59
N LYS A 43 7.23 5.57 -6.51
CA LYS A 43 7.97 6.06 -5.35
C LYS A 43 7.71 7.56 -5.17
N GLY A 44 7.67 8.02 -3.91
CA GLY A 44 7.53 9.44 -3.58
C GLY A 44 6.11 9.90 -3.27
N VAL A 45 5.14 8.99 -3.12
CA VAL A 45 3.81 9.33 -2.57
C VAL A 45 4.00 9.98 -1.18
N SER A 46 3.55 11.22 -1.05
CA SER A 46 3.69 12.05 0.16
C SER A 46 2.57 11.82 1.16
N GLY A 47 1.44 11.30 0.73
CA GLY A 47 0.30 11.03 1.59
C GLY A 47 -0.87 10.38 0.86
N TYR A 48 -1.93 10.09 1.63
CA TYR A 48 -3.18 9.55 1.13
C TYR A 48 -4.36 9.97 2.01
N GLU A 49 -5.55 9.88 1.42
CA GLU A 49 -6.84 9.89 2.11
C GLU A 49 -7.55 8.56 1.81
N LEU A 50 -8.26 8.03 2.80
CA LEU A 50 -9.04 6.80 2.64
C LEU A 50 -10.29 6.87 3.52
N ASN A 51 -11.45 6.78 2.90
CA ASN A 51 -12.69 6.45 3.58
C ASN A 51 -12.83 4.93 3.66
N ARG A 52 -12.62 4.35 4.85
CA ARG A 52 -12.70 2.89 5.04
C ARG A 52 -14.13 2.32 4.88
N GLY A 53 -15.16 3.16 5.01
CA GLY A 53 -16.55 2.75 4.85
C GLY A 53 -16.97 2.62 3.38
N THR A 54 -16.48 3.52 2.51
CA THR A 54 -16.82 3.53 1.07
C THR A 54 -15.72 2.92 0.19
N GLY A 55 -14.48 2.88 0.68
CA GLY A 55 -13.29 2.54 -0.11
C GLY A 55 -12.76 3.70 -0.95
N GLU A 56 -13.38 4.88 -0.93
CA GLU A 56 -12.86 6.04 -1.67
C GLU A 56 -11.48 6.42 -1.14
N PHE A 57 -10.50 6.49 -2.04
CA PHE A 57 -9.14 6.84 -1.70
C PHE A 57 -8.55 7.86 -2.67
N SER A 58 -7.59 8.62 -2.16
CA SER A 58 -6.74 9.52 -2.92
C SER A 58 -5.29 9.35 -2.49
N THR A 59 -4.34 9.42 -3.41
CA THR A 59 -2.90 9.47 -3.09
C THR A 59 -2.25 10.68 -3.74
N PHE A 60 -1.26 11.26 -3.07
CA PHE A 60 -0.65 12.52 -3.48
C PHE A 60 0.84 12.35 -3.78
N LEU A 61 1.26 12.90 -4.91
CA LEU A 61 2.64 13.06 -5.36
C LEU A 61 2.92 14.56 -5.49
N GLN A 62 4.19 14.95 -5.36
CA GLN A 62 4.57 16.36 -5.51
C GLN A 62 4.35 16.87 -6.94
N GLU A 63 4.53 15.99 -7.93
CA GLU A 63 4.40 16.29 -9.34
C GLU A 63 3.92 15.07 -10.14
N THR A 64 3.63 15.28 -11.43
CA THR A 64 3.29 14.18 -12.34
C THR A 64 4.52 13.31 -12.57
N CYS A 65 4.36 12.00 -12.46
CA CYS A 65 5.44 11.03 -12.62
C CYS A 65 5.23 10.20 -13.89
N ASN A 66 6.21 10.20 -14.80
CA ASN A 66 6.14 9.47 -16.06
C ASN A 66 7.26 8.42 -16.14
N PHE A 67 6.92 7.21 -16.56
CA PHE A 67 7.84 6.08 -16.74
C PHE A 67 7.73 5.54 -18.15
N LYS A 68 8.85 5.21 -18.78
CA LYS A 68 8.85 4.44 -20.02
C LYS A 68 9.08 2.97 -19.67
N ILE A 69 8.13 2.12 -20.04
CA ILE A 69 8.18 0.67 -19.85
C ILE A 69 8.11 0.04 -21.23
N GLU A 70 9.25 -0.40 -21.76
CA GLU A 70 9.43 -1.07 -23.06
C GLU A 70 8.56 -0.51 -24.20
N SER A 71 7.30 -0.95 -24.31
CA SER A 71 6.36 -0.64 -25.39
C SER A 71 5.39 0.53 -25.11
N TYR A 72 5.32 1.07 -23.89
CA TYR A 72 4.42 2.16 -23.54
C TYR A 72 5.01 3.13 -22.51
N GLU A 73 4.40 4.32 -22.42
CA GLU A 73 4.70 5.32 -21.41
C GLU A 73 3.58 5.35 -20.37
N LEU A 74 3.90 5.12 -19.10
CA LEU A 74 2.97 5.15 -17.99
C LEU A 74 3.05 6.51 -17.27
N SER A 75 1.92 7.16 -17.07
CA SER A 75 1.82 8.47 -16.44
C SER A 75 0.93 8.40 -15.20
N TYR A 76 1.44 8.93 -14.09
CA TYR A 76 0.71 9.17 -12.85
C TYR A 76 0.59 10.67 -12.62
N LYS A 77 -0.62 11.19 -12.54
CA LYS A 77 -0.86 12.58 -12.13
C LYS A 77 -0.45 12.80 -10.68
N SER A 78 -0.27 14.05 -10.28
CA SER A 78 0.05 14.43 -8.91
C SER A 78 -1.00 13.94 -7.89
N THR A 79 -2.25 13.78 -8.32
CA THR A 79 -3.29 13.15 -7.51
C THR A 79 -3.91 11.98 -8.25
N ILE A 80 -3.99 10.84 -7.59
CA ILE A 80 -4.64 9.62 -8.06
C ILE A 80 -5.85 9.37 -7.18
N HIS A 81 -6.99 9.03 -7.79
CA HIS A 81 -8.24 8.72 -7.09
C HIS A 81 -8.76 7.34 -7.48
N GLY A 82 -9.53 6.72 -6.59
CA GLY A 82 -10.29 5.52 -6.92
C GLY A 82 -11.14 5.04 -5.76
N VAL A 83 -11.80 3.90 -5.95
CA VAL A 83 -12.52 3.17 -4.91
C VAL A 83 -11.84 1.82 -4.73
N ILE A 84 -11.19 1.62 -3.58
CA ILE A 84 -10.43 0.40 -3.28
C ILE A 84 -11.27 -0.64 -2.55
N SER A 85 -11.09 -1.89 -2.96
CA SER A 85 -11.60 -3.10 -2.34
C SER A 85 -10.52 -4.19 -2.43
N PRO A 86 -10.60 -5.28 -1.65
CA PRO A 86 -9.61 -6.35 -1.71
C PRO A 86 -9.41 -6.86 -3.15
N GLY A 87 -8.19 -6.71 -3.67
CA GLY A 87 -7.78 -7.12 -5.02
C GLY A 87 -8.35 -6.30 -6.18
N ARG A 88 -9.09 -5.21 -5.92
CA ARG A 88 -9.71 -4.40 -6.98
C ARG A 88 -9.80 -2.91 -6.65
N ILE A 89 -9.42 -2.07 -7.61
CA ILE A 89 -9.67 -0.63 -7.62
C ILE A 89 -10.64 -0.34 -8.76
N THR A 90 -11.70 0.41 -8.50
CA THR A 90 -12.62 0.90 -9.52
C THR A 90 -12.60 2.43 -9.57
N ASN A 91 -13.13 3.00 -10.65
CA ASN A 91 -13.16 4.45 -10.87
C ASN A 91 -11.76 5.09 -10.73
N LEU A 92 -10.72 4.37 -11.16
CA LEU A 92 -9.35 4.85 -11.10
C LEU A 92 -9.20 6.08 -11.99
N LYS A 93 -8.63 7.15 -11.44
CA LYS A 93 -8.34 8.40 -12.16
C LYS A 93 -6.92 8.84 -11.87
N GLY A 94 -6.28 9.41 -12.88
CA GLY A 94 -4.93 9.96 -12.77
C GLY A 94 -3.82 8.94 -13.08
N VAL A 95 -4.16 7.78 -13.63
CA VAL A 95 -3.19 6.82 -14.17
C VAL A 95 -3.53 6.56 -15.64
N SER A 96 -2.58 6.81 -16.53
CA SER A 96 -2.77 6.62 -17.97
C SER A 96 -1.55 6.02 -18.65
N VAL A 97 -1.77 5.29 -19.74
CA VAL A 97 -0.72 4.76 -20.59
C VAL A 97 -0.76 5.41 -21.96
N LYS A 98 0.40 5.63 -22.57
CA LYS A 98 0.52 6.08 -23.95
C LYS A 98 0.76 4.91 -24.86
N VAL A 99 -0.14 4.74 -25.83
CA VAL A 99 -0.01 3.73 -26.89
C VAL A 99 -0.01 4.47 -28.23
N LEU A 100 1.05 4.27 -29.03
CA LEU A 100 1.32 5.05 -30.25
C LEU A 100 1.35 6.56 -29.95
N PHE A 101 0.30 7.29 -30.32
CA PHE A 101 0.16 8.74 -30.11
C PHE A 101 -1.00 9.11 -29.16
N PHE A 102 -1.69 8.14 -28.58
CA PHE A 102 -2.88 8.35 -27.76
C PHE A 102 -2.62 8.03 -26.29
N TRP A 103 -3.19 8.83 -25.40
CA TRP A 103 -3.26 8.54 -23.96
C TRP A 103 -4.57 7.82 -23.65
N LEU A 104 -4.46 6.71 -22.91
CA LEU A 104 -5.57 5.88 -22.48
C LEU A 104 -5.55 5.78 -20.96
N ASP A 105 -6.67 6.08 -20.30
CA ASP A 105 -6.81 5.90 -18.86
C ASP A 105 -6.90 4.41 -18.51
N ILE A 106 -6.29 4.00 -17.40
CA ILE A 106 -6.43 2.64 -16.85
C ILE A 106 -7.77 2.56 -16.10
N VAL A 107 -8.65 1.64 -16.52
CA VAL A 107 -9.99 1.42 -15.94
C VAL A 107 -10.08 0.18 -15.06
#